data_AF-A0A7W1KPK1-F1
#
_entry.id   AF-A0A7W1KPK1-F1
#
_cell.length_a   1.000
_cell.length_b   1.000
_cell.length_c   1.000
_cell.angle_alpha   90.00
_cell.angle_beta   90.00
_cell.angle_gamma   90.00
#
_symmetry.space_group_name_H-M   'P 1'
#
loop_
_entity.id
_entity.type
_entity.pdbx_description
1 polymer ?
#
loop_
_entity_poly.entity_id
_entity_poly.type
_entity_poly.pdbx_seq_one_letter_code
_entity_poly.pdbx_strand_id
1 'polypeptide(L)' 'MKVTTGIADDTYMEIKSGIQPGDEVISGSYSAISRKLKDGAKVEMEKPDKK' A
#
# COMPACT_ATOMS: atom_id res chain seq x y z
N MET A 1 9.07 6.79 -7.83
CA MET A 1 7.80 7.43 -8.26
C MET A 1 7.13 8.05 -7.05
N LYS A 2 6.42 9.17 -7.22
CA LYS A 2 5.63 9.79 -6.14
C LYS A 2 4.14 9.54 -6.42
N VAL A 3 3.40 9.15 -5.39
CA VAL A 3 1.94 8.95 -5.46
C VAL A 3 1.26 10.26 -5.06
N THR A 4 0.18 10.62 -5.75
CA THR A 4 -0.64 11.78 -5.40
C THR A 4 -1.98 11.30 -4.87
N THR A 5 -2.30 11.68 -3.63
CA THR A 5 -3.57 11.35 -2.98
C THR A 5 -4.58 12.49 -3.15
N GLY A 6 -5.86 12.15 -3.06
CA GLY A 6 -6.97 13.09 -3.10
C GLY A 6 -7.63 13.26 -1.75
N ILE A 7 -8.95 13.10 -1.73
CA ILE A 7 -9.74 13.11 -0.49
C ILE A 7 -9.53 11.79 0.25
N ALA A 8 -9.42 11.84 1.57
CA ALA A 8 -9.27 10.65 2.40
C ALA A 8 -10.01 10.83 3.73
N ASP A 9 -10.48 9.72 4.28
CA ASP A 9 -11.01 9.59 5.63
C ASP A 9 -10.28 8.43 6.35
N ASP A 10 -10.79 8.03 7.51
CA ASP A 10 -10.17 6.97 8.33
C ASP A 10 -10.25 5.57 7.69
N THR A 11 -11.12 5.38 6.70
CA THR A 11 -11.40 4.08 6.06
C THR A 11 -10.93 4.04 4.61
N TYR A 12 -11.05 5.15 3.88
CA TYR A 12 -10.83 5.22 2.45
C TYR A 12 -9.90 6.38 2.07
N MET A 13 -9.11 6.16 1.01
CA MET A 13 -8.23 7.18 0.44
C MET A 13 -8.33 7.14 -1.08
N GLU A 14 -8.53 8.30 -1.69
CA GLU A 14 -8.49 8.47 -3.14
C GLU A 14 -7.03 8.58 -3.62
N ILE A 15 -6.68 7.81 -4.66
CA ILE A 15 -5.40 7.95 -5.36
C ILE A 15 -5.64 8.59 -6.73
N LYS A 16 -5.02 9.75 -6.96
CA LYS A 16 -5.16 10.52 -8.21
C LYS A 16 -4.14 10.12 -9.26
N SER A 17 -2.92 9.76 -8.86
CA SER A 17 -1.86 9.33 -9.77
C SER A 17 -0.73 8.61 -9.06
N GLY A 18 0.09 7.89 -9.83
CA GLY A 18 1.32 7.24 -9.35
C GLY A 18 1.21 5.73 -9.12
N ILE A 19 0.01 5.16 -9.32
CA ILE A 19 -0.25 3.72 -9.41
C ILE A 19 -1.33 3.47 -10.48
N GLN A 20 -1.38 2.27 -11.04
CA GLN A 20 -2.33 1.84 -12.05
C GLN A 20 -3.16 0.62 -11.59
N PRO A 21 -4.33 0.36 -12.18
CA PRO A 21 -5.05 -0.88 -11.95
C PRO A 21 -4.17 -2.09 -12.29
N GLY A 22 -4.03 -3.00 -11.33
CA GLY A 22 -3.16 -4.18 -11.44
C GLY A 22 -1.79 -4.02 -10.78
N ASP A 23 -1.43 -2.83 -10.30
CA ASP A 23 -0.22 -2.66 -9.50
C ASP A 23 -0.38 -3.34 -8.14
N GLU A 24 0.66 -4.08 -7.73
CA GLU A 24 0.72 -4.66 -6.40
C GLU A 24 1.14 -3.60 -5.38
N VAL A 25 0.34 -3.48 -4.32
CA VAL A 25 0.59 -2.52 -3.23
C VAL A 25 0.76 -3.26 -1.91
N ILE A 26 1.68 -2.76 -1.09
CA ILE A 26 1.90 -3.29 0.26
C ILE A 26 1.05 -2.47 1.23
N SER A 27 0.06 -3.11 1.84
CA SER A 27 -0.73 -2.55 2.92
C SER A 27 -0.31 -3.11 4.27
N GLY A 28 -0.31 -2.27 5.30
CA GLY A 28 0.05 -2.69 6.66
C GLY A 28 0.22 -1.50 7.59
N SER A 29 0.53 -1.77 8.86
CA SER A 29 0.78 -0.70 9.82
C SER A 29 1.96 0.17 9.39
N TYR A 30 1.81 1.49 9.54
CA TYR A 30 2.86 2.45 9.16
C TYR A 30 4.20 2.14 9.84
N SER A 31 4.19 1.67 11.08
CA SER A 31 5.39 1.28 11.82
C SER A 31 6.09 0.06 11.23
N ALA A 32 5.34 -0.92 10.70
CA ALA A 32 5.91 -2.06 10.01
C ALA A 32 6.52 -1.64 8.67
N ILE A 33 5.81 -0.83 7.89
CA ILE A 33 6.29 -0.35 6.59
C ILE A 33 7.52 0.54 6.75
N SER A 34 7.45 1.59 7.58
CA SER A 34 8.54 2.57 7.71
C SER A 34 9.81 2.04 8.35
N ARG A 35 9.73 1.00 9.20
CA ARG A 35 10.90 0.49 9.95
C ARG A 35 11.42 -0.85 9.46
N LYS A 36 10.52 -1.74 9.04
CA LYS A 36 10.86 -3.13 8.70
C LYS A 36 10.96 -3.35 7.19
N LEU A 37 10.20 -2.61 6.39
CA LEU A 37 10.29 -2.69 4.94
C LEU A 37 11.53 -1.94 4.47
N LYS A 38 12.48 -2.68 3.93
CA LYS A 38 13.71 -2.16 3.30
C LYS A 38 13.76 -2.69 1.88
N ASP A 39 14.59 -2.06 1.06
CA ASP A 39 14.86 -2.57 -0.28
C ASP A 39 15.39 -4.02 -0.21
N GLY A 40 14.84 -4.88 -1.06
CA GLY A 40 15.13 -6.33 -1.06
C GLY A 40 14.58 -7.14 0.12
N ALA A 41 13.75 -6.54 0.99
CA ALA A 41 13.09 -7.29 2.06
C ALA A 41 12.14 -8.33 1.48
N LYS A 42 12.19 -9.56 2.01
CA LYS A 42 11.20 -10.58 1.70
C LYS A 42 9.88 -10.19 2.34
N VAL A 43 8.84 -10.13 1.53
CA VAL A 43 7.46 -9.92 1.96
C VAL A 43 6.66 -11.17 1.67
N GLU A 44 5.70 -11.46 2.54
CA GLU A 44 4.76 -12.55 2.34
C GLU A 44 3.43 -11.94 1.90
N MET A 45 2.87 -12.45 0.81
CA MET A 45 1.56 -12.01 0.34
C MET A 45 0.50 -12.68 1.23
N GLU A 46 -0.20 -11.87 2.02
CA GLU A 46 -1.44 -12.33 2.63
C GLU A 46 -2.42 -12.62 1.48
N LYS A 47 -2.86 -13.88 1.38
CA LYS A 47 -3.86 -14.26 0.39
C LYS A 47 -5.10 -13.40 0.65
N PRO A 48 -5.69 -12.78 -0.38
CA PRO A 48 -6.88 -11.96 -0.19
C PRO A 48 -7.93 -12.80 0.55
N ASP A 49 -8.43 -12.26 1.66
CA ASP A 49 -9.55 -12.86 2.39
C ASP A 49 -10.67 -13.10 1.38
N LYS A 50 -10.93 -14.37 1.08
CA LYS A 50 -12.14 -14.79 0.39
C LYS A 50 -13.30 -14.55 1.35
N LYS A 51 -13.83 -13.33 1.36
CA LYS A 51 -15.19 -13.08 1.82
C LYS A 51 -16.17 -13.34 0.69
#